data_AF-A0A6J6I8Q7-F1
#
_entry.id   AF-A0A6J6I8Q7-F1
#
_cell.length_a   1.000
_cell.length_b   1.000
_cell.length_c   1.000
_cell.angle_alpha   90.00
_cell.angle_beta   90.00
_cell.angle_gamma   90.00
#
_symmetry.space_group_name_H-M   'P 1'
#
loop_
_entity.id
_entity.type
_entity.pdbx_description
1 polymer ?
#
loop_
_entity_poly.entity_id
_entity_poly.type
_entity_poly.pdbx_seq_one_letter_code
_entity_poly.pdbx_strand_id
1 'polypeptide(L)'
;MNDIADAAGVTKPVLYQHFASKRELFLELLADVASRLRAAVRDAAASSASDGPRAQVEAGFAAWFNWVDANRDGFTVLFDSEVRRDPEFAEQAAKVQRQMADTVAEFIVAEGLESERRRLLAYGIVGLGESTCRRWLEKEIDLDADELAVQVAGLAWSGLRGLSPN
;
A
#
# COMPACT_ATOMS: atom_id res chain seq x y z
N MET A 1 -7.23 -23.97 -8.27
CA MET A 1 -8.26 -24.37 -7.28
C MET A 1 -7.87 -25.66 -6.59
N ASN A 2 -7.46 -26.72 -7.30
CA ASN A 2 -6.94 -27.93 -6.65
C ASN A 2 -5.75 -27.61 -5.74
N ASP A 3 -4.67 -27.08 -6.32
CA ASP A 3 -3.43 -26.75 -5.57
C ASP A 3 -3.67 -25.77 -4.41
N ILE A 4 -4.65 -24.88 -4.55
CA ILE A 4 -5.03 -23.91 -3.51
C ILE A 4 -5.77 -24.62 -2.36
N ALA A 5 -6.69 -25.52 -2.68
CA ALA A 5 -7.42 -26.29 -1.68
C ALA A 5 -6.46 -27.21 -0.91
N ASP A 6 -5.55 -27.87 -1.63
CA ASP A 6 -4.52 -28.73 -1.06
C ASP A 6 -3.58 -27.94 -0.15
N ALA A 7 -3.10 -26.77 -0.59
CA ALA A 7 -2.25 -25.90 0.22
C ALA A 7 -2.96 -25.34 1.46
N ALA A 8 -4.27 -25.07 1.36
CA ALA A 8 -5.10 -24.62 2.48
C ALA A 8 -5.57 -25.76 3.40
N GLY A 9 -5.26 -27.03 3.07
CA GLY A 9 -5.71 -28.19 3.85
C GLY A 9 -7.22 -28.41 3.82
N VAL A 10 -7.91 -27.92 2.78
CA VAL A 10 -9.36 -28.06 2.60
C VAL A 10 -9.68 -28.81 1.30
N THR A 11 -10.89 -29.35 1.20
CA THR A 11 -11.32 -29.98 -0.05
C THR A 11 -11.71 -28.94 -1.09
N LYS A 12 -11.56 -29.28 -2.38
CA LYS A 12 -12.00 -28.43 -3.49
C LYS A 12 -13.48 -27.98 -3.35
N PRO A 13 -14.45 -28.86 -3.03
CA PRO A 13 -15.84 -28.43 -2.81
C PRO A 13 -16.00 -27.39 -1.70
N VAL A 14 -15.26 -27.51 -0.58
CA VAL A 14 -15.28 -26.51 0.50
C VAL A 14 -14.79 -25.16 0.00
N LEU A 15 -13.70 -25.13 -0.78
CA LEU A 15 -13.20 -23.88 -1.35
C LEU A 15 -14.22 -23.22 -2.29
N TYR A 16 -14.97 -24.00 -3.07
CA TYR A 16 -16.04 -23.47 -3.95
C TYR A 16 -17.28 -22.97 -3.21
N GLN A 17 -17.50 -23.34 -1.94
CA GLN A 17 -18.56 -22.77 -1.12
C GLN A 17 -18.29 -21.29 -0.78
N HIS A 18 -17.01 -20.90 -0.76
CA HIS A 18 -16.59 -19.53 -0.45
C HIS A 18 -16.29 -18.70 -1.70
N PHE A 19 -15.76 -19.32 -2.75
CA PHE A 19 -15.37 -18.63 -3.98
C PHE A 19 -15.84 -19.43 -5.20
N ALA A 20 -16.76 -18.86 -5.98
CA ALA A 20 -17.30 -19.46 -7.20
C ALA A 20 -16.21 -19.65 -8.28
N SER A 21 -15.10 -18.90 -8.22
CA SER A 21 -13.98 -19.07 -9.13
C SER A 21 -12.63 -18.69 -8.53
N LYS A 22 -11.54 -19.15 -9.16
CA LYS A 22 -10.17 -18.67 -8.85
C LYS A 22 -10.04 -17.15 -9.02
N ARG A 23 -10.80 -16.58 -9.95
CA ARG A 23 -10.82 -15.15 -10.23
C ARG A 23 -11.45 -14.37 -9.07
N GLU A 24 -12.61 -14.80 -8.59
CA GLU A 24 -13.26 -14.21 -7.42
C GLU A 24 -12.38 -14.31 -6.18
N LEU A 25 -11.80 -15.49 -5.92
CA LEU A 25 -10.82 -15.66 -4.85
C LEU A 25 -9.66 -14.65 -4.96
N PHE A 26 -9.18 -14.40 -6.16
CA PHE A 26 -8.09 -13.47 -6.39
C PHE A 26 -8.52 -12.00 -6.15
N LEU A 27 -9.73 -11.61 -6.55
CA LEU A 27 -10.27 -10.27 -6.26
C LEU A 27 -10.42 -10.04 -4.74
N GLU A 28 -10.92 -11.05 -4.02
CA GLU A 28 -11.04 -11.02 -2.56
C GLU A 28 -9.67 -10.96 -1.88
N LEU A 29 -8.68 -11.71 -2.39
CA LEU A 29 -7.30 -11.62 -1.93
C LEU A 29 -6.73 -10.21 -2.11
N LEU A 30 -6.91 -9.58 -3.28
CA LEU A 30 -6.46 -8.20 -3.51
C LEU A 30 -7.09 -7.23 -2.50
N ALA A 31 -8.39 -7.36 -2.26
CA ALA A 31 -9.11 -6.51 -1.31
C ALA A 31 -8.63 -6.70 0.14
N ASP A 32 -8.41 -7.95 0.57
CA ASP A 32 -7.91 -8.29 1.91
C ASP A 32 -6.48 -7.78 2.12
N VAL A 33 -5.58 -8.06 1.19
CA VAL A 33 -4.17 -7.62 1.22
C VAL A 33 -4.08 -6.11 1.29
N ALA A 34 -4.85 -5.41 0.44
CA ALA A 34 -4.96 -3.97 0.49
C ALA A 34 -5.45 -3.49 1.87
N SER A 35 -6.56 -4.05 2.36
CA SER A 35 -7.15 -3.67 3.65
C SER A 35 -6.17 -3.78 4.82
N ARG A 36 -5.37 -4.85 4.85
CA ARG A 36 -4.33 -5.07 5.86
C ARG A 36 -3.22 -4.02 5.79
N LEU A 37 -2.75 -3.68 4.59
CA LEU A 37 -1.80 -2.58 4.39
C LEU A 37 -2.40 -1.25 4.88
N ARG A 38 -3.68 -0.96 4.56
CA ARG A 38 -4.34 0.27 5.03
C ARG A 38 -4.41 0.35 6.54
N ALA A 39 -4.76 -0.75 7.19
CA ALA A 39 -4.84 -0.83 8.65
C ALA A 39 -3.46 -0.58 9.27
N ALA A 40 -2.41 -1.27 8.79
CA ALA A 40 -1.05 -1.09 9.29
C ALA A 40 -0.57 0.37 9.22
N VAL A 41 -0.78 1.04 8.09
CA VAL A 41 -0.40 2.44 7.89
C VAL A 41 -1.20 3.38 8.81
N ARG A 42 -2.52 3.17 8.88
CA ARG A 42 -3.42 3.96 9.71
C ARG A 42 -3.06 3.85 11.19
N ASP A 43 -2.86 2.63 11.68
CA ASP A 43 -2.59 2.36 13.08
C ASP A 43 -1.24 2.94 13.49
N ALA A 44 -0.21 2.80 12.65
CA ALA A 44 1.10 3.39 12.88
C ALA A 44 1.03 4.92 12.94
N ALA A 45 0.41 5.56 11.95
CA ALA A 45 0.26 7.01 11.92
C ALA A 45 -0.61 7.56 13.08
N ALA A 46 -1.66 6.83 13.48
CA ALA A 46 -2.49 7.21 14.61
C ALA A 46 -1.75 7.07 15.96
N SER A 47 -0.97 6.01 16.13
CA SER A 47 -0.18 5.77 17.35
C SER A 47 0.90 6.84 17.59
N SER A 48 1.40 7.47 16.51
CA SER A 48 2.43 8.52 16.57
C SER A 48 1.84 9.94 16.62
N ALA A 49 0.52 10.08 16.79
CA ALA A 49 -0.15 11.39 16.76
C ALA A 49 0.33 12.35 17.86
N SER A 50 0.73 11.84 19.03
CA SER A 50 1.27 12.65 20.13
C SER A 50 2.61 13.30 19.82
N ASP A 51 3.38 12.72 18.91
CA ASP A 51 4.73 13.19 18.54
C ASP A 51 4.71 14.18 17.37
N GLY A 52 3.50 14.46 16.85
CA GLY A 52 3.23 15.49 15.85
C GLY A 52 3.23 14.99 14.40
N PRO A 53 2.85 15.87 13.44
CA PRO A 53 2.55 15.45 12.06
C PRO A 53 3.71 14.77 11.33
N ARG A 54 4.95 15.17 11.63
CA ARG A 54 6.14 14.55 11.04
C ARG A 54 6.29 13.09 11.47
N ALA A 55 6.12 12.80 12.75
CA ALA A 55 6.21 11.44 13.28
C ALA A 55 5.12 10.54 12.67
N GLN A 56 3.92 11.07 12.41
CA GLN A 56 2.86 10.33 11.73
C GLN A 56 3.24 9.95 10.29
N VAL A 57 3.89 10.85 9.55
CA VAL A 57 4.40 10.58 8.20
C VAL A 57 5.50 9.51 8.24
N GLU A 58 6.48 9.66 9.12
CA GLU A 58 7.58 8.71 9.30
C GLU A 58 7.06 7.31 9.69
N ALA A 59 6.16 7.23 10.67
CA ALA A 59 5.54 5.97 11.10
C ALA A 59 4.67 5.32 10.01
N GLY A 60 3.93 6.12 9.25
CA GLY A 60 3.10 5.63 8.14
C GLY A 60 3.93 4.99 7.03
N PHE A 61 5.04 5.63 6.64
CA PHE A 61 5.97 5.06 5.65
C PHE A 61 6.73 3.85 6.20
N ALA A 62 7.17 3.88 7.47
CA ALA A 62 7.79 2.72 8.09
C ALA A 62 6.86 1.51 8.08
N ALA A 63 5.59 1.70 8.45
CA ALA A 63 4.58 0.65 8.38
C ALA A 63 4.33 0.17 6.94
N TRP A 64 4.30 1.08 5.96
CA TRP A 64 4.16 0.74 4.55
C TRP A 64 5.30 -0.18 4.08
N PHE A 65 6.55 0.24 4.19
CA PHE A 65 7.70 -0.51 3.66
C PHE A 65 7.93 -1.82 4.40
N ASN A 66 7.83 -1.83 5.73
CA ASN A 66 7.95 -3.07 6.51
C ASN A 66 6.84 -4.07 6.21
N TRP A 67 5.61 -3.58 5.97
CA TRP A 67 4.53 -4.46 5.53
C TRP A 67 4.81 -5.05 4.15
N VAL A 68 5.33 -4.26 3.19
CA VAL A 68 5.73 -4.75 1.86
C VAL A 68 6.87 -5.77 1.95
N ASP A 69 7.86 -5.55 2.83
CA ASP A 69 8.95 -6.49 3.04
C ASP A 69 8.46 -7.86 3.54
N ALA A 70 7.52 -7.84 4.49
CA ALA A 70 6.92 -9.05 5.05
C ALA A 70 5.93 -9.73 4.10
N ASN A 71 5.38 -9.01 3.10
CA ASN A 71 4.30 -9.47 2.23
C ASN A 71 4.59 -9.24 0.73
N ARG A 72 5.84 -9.46 0.30
CA ARG A 72 6.34 -9.17 -1.06
C ARG A 72 5.47 -9.76 -2.16
N ASP A 73 5.01 -11.00 -2.01
CA ASP A 73 4.16 -11.66 -3.00
C ASP A 73 2.79 -10.98 -3.12
N GLY A 74 2.17 -10.65 -1.99
CA GLY A 74 0.88 -9.95 -1.95
C GLY A 74 0.96 -8.56 -2.57
N PHE A 75 2.04 -7.83 -2.30
CA PHE A 75 2.26 -6.51 -2.90
C PHE A 75 2.54 -6.60 -4.40
N THR A 76 3.40 -7.53 -4.83
CA THR A 76 3.69 -7.75 -6.25
C THR A 76 2.40 -7.99 -7.01
N VAL A 77 1.54 -8.88 -6.50
CA VAL A 77 0.25 -9.20 -7.10
C VAL A 77 -0.70 -8.00 -7.18
N LEU A 78 -0.74 -7.14 -6.16
CA LEU A 78 -1.55 -5.92 -6.16
C LEU A 78 -1.14 -4.91 -7.25
N PHE A 79 0.15 -4.83 -7.54
CA PHE A 79 0.71 -3.77 -8.37
C PHE A 79 1.31 -4.25 -9.70
N ASP A 80 1.20 -5.55 -9.98
CA ASP A 80 1.59 -6.18 -11.23
C ASP A 80 0.86 -5.53 -12.42
N SER A 81 1.62 -5.17 -13.46
CA SER A 81 1.11 -4.46 -14.63
C SER A 81 0.40 -5.39 -15.62
N GLU A 82 0.72 -6.68 -15.63
CA GLU A 82 0.06 -7.69 -16.46
C GLU A 82 -1.31 -8.04 -15.90
N VAL A 83 -1.41 -8.18 -14.57
CA VAL A 83 -2.69 -8.38 -13.87
C VAL A 83 -3.63 -7.21 -14.15
N ARG A 84 -3.12 -5.97 -14.17
CA ARG A 84 -3.90 -4.75 -14.46
C ARG A 84 -4.32 -4.58 -15.93
N ARG A 85 -3.97 -5.48 -16.85
CA ARG A 85 -4.51 -5.46 -18.23
C ARG A 85 -5.97 -5.91 -18.29
N ASP A 86 -6.42 -6.66 -17.29
CA ASP A 86 -7.81 -7.05 -17.16
C ASP A 86 -8.63 -5.88 -16.58
N PRO A 87 -9.74 -5.46 -17.22
CA PRO A 87 -10.54 -4.33 -16.75
C PRO A 87 -11.05 -4.45 -15.31
N GLU A 88 -11.43 -5.64 -14.87
CA GLU A 88 -11.98 -5.86 -13.52
C GLU A 88 -10.88 -5.78 -12.45
N PHE A 89 -9.71 -6.34 -12.74
CA PHE A 89 -8.55 -6.21 -11.85
C PHE A 89 -8.05 -4.76 -11.81
N ALA A 90 -8.06 -4.05 -12.95
CA ALA A 90 -7.75 -2.63 -12.99
C ALA A 90 -8.73 -1.81 -12.14
N GLU A 91 -10.03 -2.13 -12.18
CA GLU A 91 -11.05 -1.47 -11.36
C GLU A 91 -10.82 -1.72 -9.86
N GLN A 92 -10.52 -2.96 -9.46
CA GLN A 92 -10.19 -3.26 -8.06
C GLN A 92 -8.90 -2.57 -7.61
N ALA A 93 -7.85 -2.58 -8.42
CA ALA A 93 -6.61 -1.86 -8.10
C ALA A 93 -6.88 -0.36 -7.94
N ALA A 94 -7.68 0.23 -8.82
CA ALA A 94 -8.10 1.62 -8.69
C ALA A 94 -8.91 1.85 -7.41
N LYS A 95 -9.82 0.95 -7.04
CA LYS A 95 -10.57 1.02 -5.77
C LYS A 95 -9.64 0.98 -4.56
N VAL A 96 -8.65 0.10 -4.55
CA VAL A 96 -7.62 0.02 -3.50
C VAL A 96 -6.84 1.32 -3.39
N GLN A 97 -6.38 1.87 -4.52
CA GLN A 97 -5.64 3.13 -4.55
C GLN A 97 -6.49 4.30 -4.02
N ARG A 98 -7.78 4.36 -4.38
CA ARG A 98 -8.73 5.33 -3.82
C ARG A 98 -8.83 5.20 -2.29
N GLN A 99 -9.04 3.99 -1.79
CA GLN A 99 -9.15 3.75 -0.34
C GLN A 99 -7.87 4.06 0.43
N MET A 100 -6.71 3.88 -0.20
CA MET A 100 -5.43 4.26 0.39
C MET A 100 -5.25 5.77 0.43
N ALA A 101 -5.57 6.47 -0.67
CA ALA A 101 -5.56 7.92 -0.71
C ALA A 101 -6.53 8.51 0.33
N ASP A 102 -7.70 7.90 0.52
CA ASP A 102 -8.66 8.33 1.54
C ASP A 102 -8.07 8.24 2.95
N THR A 103 -7.41 7.12 3.24
CA THR A 103 -6.75 6.90 4.53
C THR A 103 -5.62 7.90 4.77
N VAL A 104 -4.77 8.14 3.76
CA VAL A 104 -3.67 9.12 3.87
C VAL A 104 -4.20 10.55 3.98
N ALA A 105 -5.29 10.90 3.29
CA ALA A 105 -5.88 12.23 3.32
C ALA A 105 -6.36 12.64 4.72
N GLU A 106 -6.74 11.68 5.57
CA GLU A 106 -7.12 11.93 6.98
C GLU A 106 -5.96 12.50 7.80
N PHE A 107 -4.71 12.22 7.42
CA PHE A 107 -3.51 12.71 8.11
C PHE A 107 -2.95 14.02 7.51
N ILE A 108 -3.52 14.51 6.40
CA ILE A 108 -3.11 15.78 5.78
C ILE A 108 -3.83 16.95 6.46
N VAL A 109 -3.28 17.40 7.58
CA VAL A 109 -3.79 18.53 8.34
C VAL A 109 -3.07 19.81 7.91
N ALA A 110 -3.68 20.51 6.96
CA ALA A 110 -3.27 21.85 6.54
C ALA A 110 -4.47 22.80 6.60
N GLU A 111 -4.29 23.94 7.26
CA GLU A 111 -5.32 24.98 7.37
C GLU A 111 -5.71 25.50 5.97
N GLY A 112 -7.01 25.73 5.77
CA GLY A 112 -7.55 26.24 4.50
C GLY A 112 -7.52 25.25 3.33
N LEU A 113 -7.05 24.02 3.52
CA LEU A 113 -7.02 23.01 2.47
C LEU A 113 -8.39 22.35 2.31
N GLU A 114 -8.92 22.29 1.09
CA GLU A 114 -10.18 21.60 0.80
C GLU A 114 -10.00 20.09 0.72
N SER A 115 -11.07 19.33 0.99
CA SER A 115 -11.02 17.85 1.00
C SER A 115 -10.61 17.24 -0.34
N GLU A 116 -11.03 17.82 -1.46
CA GLU A 116 -10.62 17.35 -2.80
C GLU A 116 -9.12 17.53 -3.00
N ARG A 117 -8.56 18.68 -2.57
CA ARG A 117 -7.13 18.94 -2.66
C ARG A 117 -6.32 18.06 -1.71
N ARG A 118 -6.81 17.76 -0.49
CA ARG A 118 -6.20 16.75 0.39
C ARG A 118 -6.10 15.40 -0.30
N ARG A 119 -7.19 14.94 -0.92
CA ARG A 119 -7.23 13.66 -1.63
C ARG A 119 -6.27 13.63 -2.81
N LEU A 120 -6.19 14.72 -3.58
CA LEU A 120 -5.22 14.88 -4.66
C LEU A 120 -3.77 14.70 -4.17
N LEU A 121 -3.41 15.37 -3.07
CA LEU A 121 -2.07 15.23 -2.48
C LEU A 121 -1.83 13.82 -1.95
N ALA A 122 -2.85 13.20 -1.35
CA ALA A 122 -2.78 11.84 -0.87
C ALA A 122 -2.50 10.83 -1.99
N TYR A 123 -3.08 10.99 -3.18
CA TYR A 123 -2.69 10.17 -4.35
C TYR A 123 -1.21 10.32 -4.70
N GLY A 124 -0.66 11.54 -4.61
CA GLY A 124 0.77 11.78 -4.83
C GLY A 124 1.64 11.03 -3.83
N ILE A 125 1.30 11.08 -2.55
CA ILE A 125 2.00 10.37 -1.46
C ILE A 125 1.92 8.84 -1.66
N VAL A 126 0.73 8.31 -1.94
CA VAL A 126 0.54 6.89 -2.24
C VAL A 126 1.33 6.48 -3.48
N GLY A 127 1.35 7.31 -4.52
CA GLY A 127 2.12 7.08 -5.74
C GLY A 127 3.63 7.04 -5.51
N LEU A 128 4.16 7.89 -4.61
CA LEU A 128 5.56 7.81 -4.19
C LEU A 128 5.87 6.44 -3.56
N GLY A 129 5.08 6.02 -2.56
CA GLY A 129 5.24 4.72 -1.92
C GLY A 129 5.13 3.54 -2.90
N GLU A 130 4.09 3.52 -3.74
CA GLU A 130 3.87 2.46 -4.73
C GLU A 130 5.03 2.36 -5.74
N SER A 131 5.41 3.49 -6.33
CA SER A 131 6.43 3.52 -7.39
C SER A 131 7.80 3.13 -6.86
N THR A 132 8.18 3.59 -5.66
CA THR A 132 9.44 3.19 -5.00
C THR A 132 9.44 1.69 -4.68
N CYS A 133 8.36 1.15 -4.11
CA CYS A 133 8.28 -0.29 -3.80
C CYS A 133 8.45 -1.16 -5.05
N ARG A 134 7.87 -0.76 -6.19
CA ARG A 134 8.01 -1.51 -7.44
C ARG A 134 9.47 -1.66 -7.85
N ARG A 135 10.22 -0.55 -7.88
CA ARG A 135 11.65 -0.54 -8.23
C ARG A 135 12.51 -1.30 -7.23
N TRP A 136 12.16 -1.20 -5.95
CA TRP A 136 12.83 -1.96 -4.90
C TRP A 136 12.61 -3.47 -5.02
N LEU A 137 11.39 -3.91 -5.34
CA LEU A 137 11.08 -5.33 -5.55
C LEU A 137 11.72 -5.88 -6.84
N GLU A 138 11.88 -5.04 -7.87
CA GLU A 138 12.65 -5.34 -9.09
C GLU A 138 14.17 -5.38 -8.85
N LYS A 139 14.63 -5.16 -7.59
CA LYS A 139 16.04 -5.14 -7.18
C LYS A 139 16.87 -4.04 -7.87
N GLU A 140 16.22 -2.97 -8.33
CA GLU A 140 16.91 -1.78 -8.86
C GLU A 140 17.42 -0.84 -7.75
N ILE A 141 16.96 -1.05 -6.51
CA ILE A 141 17.35 -0.27 -5.33
C ILE A 141 17.95 -1.21 -4.29
N ASP A 142 19.17 -0.91 -3.84
CA ASP A 142 19.91 -1.65 -2.82
C ASP A 142 19.83 -0.92 -1.46
N LEU A 143 18.63 -0.96 -0.86
CA LEU A 143 18.33 -0.44 0.47
C LEU A 143 17.40 -1.42 1.17
N ASP A 144 17.43 -1.45 2.50
CA ASP A 144 16.42 -2.16 3.28
C ASP A 144 15.10 -1.36 3.43
N ALA A 145 14.10 -1.98 4.05
CA ALA A 145 12.77 -1.38 4.20
C ALA A 145 12.79 -0.11 5.09
N ASP A 146 13.62 -0.10 6.13
CA ASP A 146 13.71 1.01 7.07
C ASP A 146 14.46 2.20 6.44
N GLU A 147 15.54 1.93 5.70
CA GLU A 147 16.25 2.93 4.92
C GLU A 147 15.35 3.58 3.87
N LEU A 148 14.55 2.79 3.15
CA LEU A 148 13.55 3.29 2.21
C LEU A 148 12.50 4.16 2.90
N ALA A 149 12.00 3.72 4.06
CA ALA A 149 11.03 4.48 4.82
C ALA A 149 11.58 5.86 5.21
N VAL A 150 12.82 5.93 5.70
CA VAL A 150 13.48 7.20 6.05
C VAL A 150 13.60 8.12 4.84
N GLN A 151 14.10 7.61 3.71
CA GLN A 151 14.32 8.43 2.50
C GLN A 151 13.00 8.96 1.93
N VAL A 152 11.99 8.10 1.79
CA VAL A 152 10.72 8.47 1.17
C VAL A 152 9.86 9.31 2.11
N ALA A 153 9.86 9.04 3.42
CA ALA A 153 9.20 9.90 4.40
C ALA A 153 9.84 11.29 4.44
N GLY A 154 11.17 11.36 4.40
CA GLY A 154 11.91 12.63 4.31
C GLY A 154 11.50 13.44 3.08
N LEU A 155 11.45 12.80 1.91
CA LEU A 155 11.00 13.42 0.66
C LEU A 155 9.54 13.88 0.74
N ALA A 156 8.64 13.06 1.27
CA ALA A 156 7.22 13.40 1.39
C ALA A 156 6.97 14.56 2.37
N TRP A 157 7.73 14.62 3.46
CA TRP A 157 7.61 15.67 4.48
C TRP A 157 8.20 17.00 4.02
N SER A 158 9.42 16.99 3.49
CA SER A 158 10.21 18.20 3.23
C SER A 158 10.26 18.62 1.75
N GLY A 159 9.80 17.74 0.86
CA GLY A 159 9.97 17.89 -0.58
C GLY A 159 11.46 17.93 -0.97
N LEU A 160 11.74 18.44 -2.17
CA LEU A 160 13.11 18.55 -2.68
C LEU A 160 13.99 19.52 -1.85
N ARG A 161 13.40 20.40 -1.04
CA ARG A 161 14.15 21.36 -0.21
C ARG A 161 14.87 20.70 0.96
N GLY A 162 14.42 19.53 1.41
CA GLY A 162 15.09 18.78 2.46
C GLY A 162 16.15 17.82 1.97
N LEU A 163 16.35 17.69 0.64
CA LEU A 163 17.44 16.92 0.08
C LEU A 163 18.75 17.69 0.33
N SER A 164 19.52 17.26 1.31
CA SER A 164 20.90 17.72 1.44
C SER A 164 21.72 17.00 0.36
N PRO A 165 22.52 17.72 -0.45
CA PRO A 165 23.53 17.05 -1.25
C PRO A 165 24.51 16.41 -0.26
N ASN A 166 24.64 15.09 -0.34
CA ASN A 166 25.74 14.37 0.33
C ASN A 166 27.09 14.93 -0.12
#